data_AF-A0A1I0JNT2-F1
#
_entry.id   AF-A0A1I0JNT2-F1
#
_cell.length_a   1.000
_cell.length_b   1.000
_cell.length_c   1.000
_cell.angle_alpha   90.00
_cell.angle_beta   90.00
_cell.angle_gamma   90.00
#
_symmetry.space_group_name_H-M   'P 1'
#
loop_
_entity.id
_entity.type
_entity.pdbx_description
1 polymer ?
#
loop_
_entity_poly.entity_id
_entity_poly.type
_entity_poly.pdbx_seq_one_letter_code
_entity_poly.pdbx_strand_id
1 'polypeptide(L)'
;MKKPGRNDPCWCKSGRKYKHCHRDTENQPPVAIHTVIQTLGSFKKTKKCSVPQTLAHECSSKIINAHTVSKSSSLKAIAKDGHVLKISIDIKSNVAPKIALVETGINNASTFSGFCSVHDKKLFSPIEDEPFKAVPLHCFLVTYRGVAKELFSKAYASKTFDFMKTLDRGKNLLHQVAIQAAASTFGTNNALTVRDLESIKSKLDTMLTSKDYSGLSYAVFTLDSPPPIMGSAIVGPTFDFNGDKAQDISNDPDIMPDYIAINSFSSEDKGYIVLSWLPEHAKTCRKLIKQFLDKKLTGDSLAAFMILLIENFYMSPSWWASLDSDIQGLVKSLYSQGIDTYTDGDSINIRCPLFFPRITNILTYPMI
;
A
#
# COMPACT_ATOMS: atom_id res chain seq x y z
N MET A 1 -34.98 13.70 -6.82
CA MET A 1 -35.03 13.93 -5.35
C MET A 1 -35.78 15.22 -5.07
N LYS A 2 -36.75 15.23 -4.13
CA LYS A 2 -37.41 16.46 -3.66
C LYS A 2 -36.41 17.28 -2.82
N LYS A 3 -36.33 18.59 -3.03
CA LYS A 3 -35.39 19.48 -2.31
C LYS A 3 -35.74 19.46 -0.81
N PRO A 4 -34.80 19.16 0.12
CA PRO A 4 -35.09 19.16 1.55
C PRO A 4 -35.57 20.54 2.02
N GLY A 5 -36.46 20.56 3.00
CA GLY A 5 -36.83 21.76 3.73
C GLY A 5 -35.63 22.36 4.47
N ARG A 6 -35.68 23.65 4.78
CA ARG A 6 -34.56 24.41 5.35
C ARG A 6 -34.00 23.79 6.65
N ASN A 7 -34.87 23.24 7.49
CA ASN A 7 -34.49 22.64 8.78
C ASN A 7 -34.37 21.11 8.73
N ASP A 8 -34.69 20.50 7.59
CA ASP A 8 -34.63 19.04 7.42
C ASP A 8 -33.16 18.57 7.43
N PRO A 9 -32.91 17.28 7.76
CA PRO A 9 -31.59 16.69 7.58
C PRO A 9 -31.07 16.86 6.15
N CYS A 10 -29.78 17.14 6.00
CA CYS A 10 -29.17 17.23 4.69
C CYS A 10 -29.14 15.86 3.99
N TRP A 11 -29.35 15.85 2.66
CA TRP A 11 -29.32 14.64 1.84
C TRP A 11 -27.96 13.92 1.85
N CYS A 12 -26.88 14.61 2.21
CA CYS A 12 -25.52 14.04 2.33
C CYS A 12 -25.30 13.19 3.60
N LYS A 13 -26.32 13.04 4.46
CA LYS A 13 -26.26 12.26 5.72
C LYS A 13 -25.17 12.71 6.70
N SER A 14 -24.71 13.96 6.60
CA SER A 14 -23.71 14.54 7.51
C SER A 14 -24.18 14.77 8.95
N GLY A 15 -25.46 14.50 9.25
CA GLY A 15 -26.10 14.86 10.52
C GLY A 15 -26.46 16.35 10.66
N ARG A 16 -26.09 17.20 9.68
CA ARG A 16 -26.38 18.64 9.70
C ARG A 16 -27.73 18.96 9.06
N LYS A 17 -28.39 20.02 9.54
CA LYS A 17 -29.57 20.61 8.87
C LYS A 17 -29.18 21.12 7.48
N TYR A 18 -30.07 21.00 6.49
CA TYR A 18 -29.80 21.39 5.10
C TYR A 18 -29.29 22.83 4.98
N LYS A 19 -29.87 23.78 5.75
CA LYS A 19 -29.42 25.19 5.80
C LYS A 19 -27.98 25.42 6.27
N HIS A 20 -27.39 24.47 7.00
CA HIS A 20 -26.01 24.53 7.50
C HIS A 20 -25.07 23.58 6.74
N CYS A 21 -25.56 23.05 5.61
CA CYS A 21 -24.86 22.07 4.80
C CYS A 21 -25.03 22.46 3.32
N HIS A 22 -25.78 21.70 2.52
CA HIS A 22 -25.83 21.86 1.06
C HIS A 22 -26.86 22.86 0.51
N ARG A 23 -27.48 23.72 1.34
CA ARG A 23 -28.47 24.70 0.84
C ARG A 23 -27.84 25.72 -0.11
N ASP A 24 -26.68 26.25 0.27
CA ASP A 24 -26.02 27.36 -0.41
C ASP A 24 -24.66 26.95 -1.03
N THR A 25 -24.31 25.64 -1.00
CA THR A 25 -23.03 25.10 -1.50
C THR A 25 -22.79 25.40 -2.97
N GLU A 26 -23.84 25.40 -3.80
CA GLU A 26 -23.74 25.72 -5.24
C GLU A 26 -23.33 27.17 -5.49
N ASN A 27 -23.64 28.09 -4.56
CA ASN A 27 -23.28 29.51 -4.66
C ASN A 27 -21.91 29.83 -4.04
N GLN A 28 -21.23 28.85 -3.44
CA GLN A 28 -19.91 29.05 -2.86
C GLN A 28 -18.83 29.00 -3.94
N PRO A 29 -17.71 29.73 -3.79
CA PRO A 29 -16.59 29.60 -4.72
C PRO A 29 -16.02 28.17 -4.67
N PRO A 30 -15.69 27.55 -5.83
CA PRO A 30 -14.97 26.28 -5.87
C PRO A 30 -13.65 26.36 -5.11
N VAL A 31 -13.22 25.22 -4.56
CA VAL A 31 -11.91 25.13 -3.89
C VAL A 31 -10.80 25.27 -4.95
N ALA A 32 -9.89 26.22 -4.75
CA ALA A 32 -8.79 26.44 -5.67
C ALA A 32 -7.77 25.29 -5.62
N ILE A 33 -7.17 24.96 -6.78
CA ILE A 33 -6.22 23.83 -6.91
C ILE A 33 -5.02 23.98 -5.96
N HIS A 34 -4.48 25.20 -5.81
CA HIS A 34 -3.36 25.44 -4.88
C HIS A 34 -3.75 25.11 -3.43
N THR A 35 -4.99 25.40 -3.02
CA THR A 35 -5.51 25.05 -1.70
C THR A 35 -5.61 23.54 -1.54
N VAL A 36 -6.08 22.82 -2.58
CA VAL A 36 -6.11 21.35 -2.59
C VAL A 36 -4.70 20.79 -2.37
N ILE A 37 -3.72 21.24 -3.15
CA ILE A 37 -2.32 20.78 -3.04
C ILE A 37 -1.76 21.08 -1.65
N GLN A 38 -1.99 22.29 -1.12
CA GLN A 38 -1.53 22.69 0.21
C GLN A 38 -2.16 21.85 1.33
N THR A 39 -3.48 21.61 1.27
CA THR A 39 -4.20 20.82 2.26
C THR A 39 -3.74 19.36 2.22
N LEU A 40 -3.65 18.74 1.04
CA LEU A 40 -3.14 17.37 0.88
C LEU A 40 -1.69 17.24 1.36
N GLY A 41 -0.85 18.25 1.12
CA GLY A 41 0.51 18.30 1.66
C GLY A 41 0.54 18.41 3.20
N SER A 42 -0.40 19.14 3.80
CA SER A 42 -0.45 19.30 5.26
C SER A 42 -0.76 18.00 6.00
N PHE A 43 -1.56 17.10 5.42
CA PHE A 43 -1.93 15.83 6.06
C PHE A 43 -0.73 14.88 6.23
N LYS A 44 0.29 14.99 5.38
CA LYS A 44 1.54 14.21 5.46
C LYS A 44 2.42 14.59 6.66
N LYS A 45 2.11 15.69 7.36
CA LYS A 45 2.89 16.17 8.53
C LYS A 45 2.58 15.43 9.83
N THR A 46 1.66 14.45 9.80
CA THR A 46 1.36 13.62 10.98
C THR A 46 2.61 12.82 11.37
N LYS A 47 3.00 12.82 12.63
CA LYS A 47 4.19 12.11 13.13
C LYS A 47 3.81 11.30 14.35
N LYS A 48 4.03 9.98 14.31
CA LYS A 48 3.70 9.09 15.43
C LYS A 48 4.57 7.84 15.34
N CYS A 49 5.15 7.41 16.45
CA CYS A 49 5.83 6.13 16.52
C CYS A 49 4.79 4.99 16.55
N SER A 50 5.00 3.95 15.74
CA SER A 50 4.05 2.86 15.53
C SER A 50 4.27 1.67 16.47
N VAL A 51 5.14 1.80 17.46
CA VAL A 51 5.33 0.79 18.51
C VAL A 51 4.08 0.70 19.41
N PRO A 52 3.83 -0.45 20.05
CA PRO A 52 2.73 -0.59 20.99
C PRO A 52 2.89 0.36 22.19
N GLN A 53 1.77 0.66 22.85
CA GLN A 53 1.74 1.58 23.99
C GLN A 53 2.67 1.15 25.13
N THR A 54 2.88 -0.16 25.31
CA THR A 54 3.81 -0.73 26.29
C THR A 54 5.26 -0.32 26.04
N LEU A 55 5.65 -0.01 24.80
CA LEU A 55 6.99 0.46 24.41
C LEU A 55 7.04 1.98 24.20
N ALA A 56 5.92 2.70 24.37
CA ALA A 56 5.87 4.14 24.13
C ALA A 56 6.81 4.93 25.05
N HIS A 57 7.06 4.43 26.27
CA HIS A 57 7.97 5.04 27.23
C HIS A 57 9.45 5.04 26.79
N GLU A 58 9.82 4.20 25.82
CA GLU A 58 11.17 4.17 25.22
C GLU A 58 11.31 5.11 24.00
N CYS A 59 10.25 5.83 23.61
CA CYS A 59 10.29 6.68 22.43
C CYS A 59 11.18 7.92 22.63
N SER A 60 12.03 8.21 21.63
CA SER A 60 12.63 9.54 21.52
C SER A 60 11.63 10.56 20.99
N SER A 61 11.88 11.85 21.28
CA SER A 61 11.11 12.97 20.72
C SER A 61 11.30 13.13 19.20
N LYS A 62 12.37 12.56 18.64
CA LYS A 62 12.72 12.67 17.23
C LYS A 62 12.04 11.57 16.39
N ILE A 63 10.88 11.89 15.82
CA ILE A 63 10.28 11.12 14.74
C ILE A 63 11.07 11.35 13.44
N ILE A 64 11.45 10.26 12.78
CA ILE A 64 12.27 10.28 11.56
C ILE A 64 11.43 9.93 10.33
N ASN A 65 12.03 10.10 9.16
CA ASN A 65 11.54 9.52 7.91
C ASN A 65 12.08 8.10 7.80
N ALA A 66 11.36 7.14 8.36
CA ALA A 66 11.74 5.73 8.33
C ALA A 66 11.44 5.12 6.96
N HIS A 67 12.35 4.29 6.46
CA HIS A 67 12.21 3.61 5.17
C HIS A 67 11.46 2.28 5.32
N THR A 68 10.43 2.03 4.51
CA THR A 68 9.81 0.69 4.44
C THR A 68 10.66 -0.30 3.64
N VAL A 69 11.20 0.13 2.50
CA VAL A 69 12.22 -0.59 1.74
C VAL A 69 13.57 0.04 2.10
N SER A 70 14.51 -0.76 2.63
CA SER A 70 15.79 -0.25 3.14
C SER A 70 16.51 0.62 2.12
N LYS A 71 17.02 1.77 2.56
CA LYS A 71 17.78 2.67 1.69
C LYS A 71 19.12 2.05 1.27
N SER A 72 19.86 1.50 2.24
CA SER A 72 21.25 1.10 2.08
C SER A 72 21.39 -0.21 1.31
N SER A 73 20.59 -1.22 1.65
CA SER A 73 20.69 -2.56 1.05
C SER A 73 19.78 -2.75 -0.16
N SER A 74 18.67 -2.00 -0.25
CA SER A 74 17.61 -2.23 -1.25
C SER A 74 17.49 -1.11 -2.28
N LEU A 75 17.03 0.08 -1.89
CA LEU A 75 16.82 1.18 -2.86
C LEU A 75 18.10 1.56 -3.60
N LYS A 76 19.25 1.53 -2.92
CA LYS A 76 20.56 1.78 -3.53
C LYS A 76 20.89 0.76 -4.64
N ALA A 77 20.46 -0.50 -4.50
CA ALA A 77 20.73 -1.56 -5.47
C ALA A 77 19.98 -1.37 -6.80
N ILE A 78 18.82 -0.71 -6.77
CA ILE A 78 18.01 -0.44 -7.97
C ILE A 78 18.13 1.00 -8.48
N ALA A 79 18.82 1.88 -7.75
CA ALA A 79 18.92 3.29 -8.09
C ALA A 79 19.89 3.57 -9.25
N LYS A 80 19.54 4.58 -10.06
CA LYS A 80 20.44 5.21 -11.02
C LYS A 80 20.64 6.66 -10.59
N ASP A 81 21.89 7.10 -10.47
CA ASP A 81 22.23 8.47 -10.02
C ASP A 81 21.52 8.89 -8.72
N GLY A 82 21.35 7.95 -7.78
CA GLY A 82 20.68 8.17 -6.51
C GLY A 82 19.14 8.27 -6.57
N HIS A 83 18.54 7.93 -7.71
CA HIS A 83 17.10 8.00 -7.96
C HIS A 83 16.51 6.64 -8.33
N VAL A 84 15.26 6.43 -7.94
CA VAL A 84 14.40 5.32 -8.38
C VAL A 84 13.13 5.88 -9.01
N LEU A 85 12.41 5.07 -9.77
CA LEU A 85 11.10 5.46 -10.29
C LEU A 85 10.01 5.10 -9.28
N LYS A 86 9.03 5.98 -9.12
CA LYS A 86 7.79 5.71 -8.38
C LYS A 86 6.59 6.14 -9.21
N ILE A 87 5.44 5.54 -8.91
CA ILE A 87 4.17 6.01 -9.43
C ILE A 87 3.80 7.34 -8.77
N SER A 88 3.32 8.28 -9.57
CA SER A 88 2.73 9.52 -9.10
C SER A 88 1.54 9.90 -9.98
N ILE A 89 0.56 10.55 -9.36
CA ILE A 89 -0.56 11.18 -10.08
C ILE A 89 -0.13 12.60 -10.44
N ASP A 90 -0.06 12.90 -11.74
CA ASP A 90 0.17 14.24 -12.26
C ASP A 90 -1.16 15.00 -12.30
N ILE A 91 -1.32 15.97 -11.40
CA ILE A 91 -2.52 16.80 -11.28
C ILE A 91 -2.22 18.17 -11.91
N LYS A 92 -2.70 18.38 -13.13
CA LYS A 92 -2.62 19.65 -13.85
C LYS A 92 -3.99 20.32 -13.93
N SER A 93 -4.01 21.66 -13.99
CA SER A 93 -5.25 22.41 -14.19
C SER A 93 -5.85 22.07 -15.56
N ASN A 94 -7.17 21.87 -15.62
CA ASN A 94 -7.94 21.62 -16.85
C ASN A 94 -7.54 20.38 -17.68
N VAL A 95 -6.80 19.42 -17.10
CA VAL A 95 -6.47 18.13 -17.74
C VAL A 95 -6.85 17.00 -16.78
N ALA A 96 -7.35 15.89 -17.33
CA ALA A 96 -7.58 14.69 -16.52
C ALA A 96 -6.26 14.25 -15.84
N PRO A 97 -6.28 13.90 -14.54
CA PRO A 97 -5.12 13.35 -13.87
C PRO A 97 -4.55 12.17 -14.66
N LYS A 98 -3.23 12.09 -14.75
CA LYS A 98 -2.55 10.97 -15.40
C LYS A 98 -1.55 10.36 -14.45
N ILE A 99 -1.47 9.03 -14.48
CA ILE A 99 -0.46 8.30 -13.76
C ILE A 99 0.84 8.38 -14.56
N ALA A 100 1.92 8.74 -13.88
CA ALA A 100 3.24 8.82 -14.47
C ALA A 100 4.28 8.19 -13.55
N LEU A 101 5.35 7.69 -14.15
CA LEU A 101 6.57 7.38 -13.43
C LEU A 101 7.39 8.64 -13.26
N VAL A 102 7.75 8.92 -12.02
CA VAL A 102 8.59 10.07 -11.68
C VAL A 102 9.83 9.58 -10.94
N GLU A 103 10.95 10.23 -11.21
CA GLU A 103 12.15 9.99 -10.43
C GLU A 103 11.97 10.50 -8.99
N THR A 104 12.51 9.75 -8.05
CA THR A 104 12.51 10.12 -6.64
C THR A 104 13.82 9.68 -6.00
N GLY A 105 14.49 10.62 -5.34
CA GLY A 105 15.74 10.34 -4.64
C GLY A 105 15.53 9.31 -3.52
N ILE A 106 16.47 8.39 -3.36
CA ILE A 106 16.39 7.28 -2.39
C ILE A 106 16.30 7.73 -0.92
N ASN A 107 16.66 8.98 -0.62
CA ASN A 107 16.46 9.56 0.72
C ASN A 107 14.99 9.85 1.04
N ASN A 108 14.13 9.98 0.02
CA ASN A 108 12.70 10.26 0.17
C ASN A 108 11.82 9.06 -0.23
N ALA A 109 12.30 8.22 -1.13
CA ALA A 109 11.60 7.00 -1.54
C ALA A 109 11.34 6.10 -0.32
N SER A 110 10.15 5.51 -0.28
CA SER A 110 9.72 4.57 0.77
C SER A 110 9.66 5.14 2.19
N THR A 111 9.77 6.47 2.36
CA THR A 111 9.80 7.08 3.70
C THR A 111 8.43 7.41 4.27
N PHE A 112 8.28 7.25 5.59
CA PHE A 112 7.11 7.68 6.35
C PHE A 112 7.49 8.04 7.79
N SER A 113 6.69 8.88 8.44
CA SER A 113 6.95 9.36 9.81
C SER A 113 6.33 8.47 10.89
N GLY A 114 6.51 7.15 10.74
CA GLY A 114 5.91 6.12 11.57
C GLY A 114 6.78 5.58 12.70
N PHE A 115 8.04 6.01 12.83
CA PHE A 115 8.95 5.55 13.88
C PHE A 115 9.83 6.68 14.42
N CYS A 116 10.15 6.62 15.71
CA CYS A 116 11.19 7.48 16.29
C CYS A 116 12.57 6.90 15.99
N SER A 117 13.61 7.74 16.09
CA SER A 117 14.99 7.34 15.78
C SER A 117 15.48 6.15 16.60
N VAL A 118 15.04 6.05 17.87
CA VAL A 118 15.43 4.97 18.77
C VAL A 118 14.79 3.65 18.34
N HIS A 119 13.47 3.64 18.14
CA HIS A 119 12.76 2.43 17.78
C HIS A 119 13.08 1.95 16.38
N ASP A 120 13.23 2.86 15.40
CA ASP A 120 13.62 2.43 14.05
C ASP A 120 14.97 1.71 14.06
N LYS A 121 15.98 2.29 14.74
CA LYS A 121 17.30 1.67 14.83
C LYS A 121 17.27 0.36 15.62
N LYS A 122 16.67 0.35 16.81
CA LYS A 122 16.67 -0.81 17.72
C LYS A 122 15.87 -1.98 17.15
N LEU A 123 14.69 -1.72 16.58
CA LEU A 123 13.77 -2.76 16.12
C LEU A 123 14.26 -3.42 14.83
N PHE A 124 14.72 -2.62 13.87
CA PHE A 124 15.01 -3.10 12.53
C PHE A 124 16.48 -3.39 12.27
N SER A 125 17.37 -3.17 13.26
CA SER A 125 18.79 -3.54 13.16
C SER A 125 19.03 -4.97 12.60
N PRO A 126 18.27 -6.03 13.01
CA PRO A 126 18.47 -7.37 12.47
C PRO A 126 18.24 -7.53 10.96
N ILE A 127 17.51 -6.59 10.31
CA ILE A 127 17.27 -6.62 8.86
C ILE A 127 17.93 -5.46 8.11
N GLU A 128 18.56 -4.53 8.82
CA GLU A 128 19.23 -3.35 8.26
C GLU A 128 20.75 -3.43 8.36
N ASP A 129 21.26 -3.97 9.47
CA ASP A 129 22.68 -4.06 9.77
C ASP A 129 23.25 -5.48 9.56
N GLU A 130 22.38 -6.46 9.27
CA GLU A 130 22.74 -7.86 9.04
C GLU A 130 22.11 -8.41 7.75
N PRO A 131 22.71 -9.46 7.14
CA PRO A 131 22.10 -10.17 6.02
C PRO A 131 20.71 -10.74 6.35
N PHE A 132 19.79 -10.66 5.39
CA PHE A 132 18.48 -11.25 5.55
C PHE A 132 18.57 -12.77 5.62
N LYS A 133 17.90 -13.36 6.61
CA LYS A 133 17.77 -14.81 6.78
C LYS A 133 16.28 -15.14 6.75
N ALA A 134 15.92 -16.24 6.10
CA ALA A 134 14.54 -16.74 6.04
C ALA A 134 14.08 -17.37 7.37
N VAL A 135 14.13 -16.59 8.45
CA VAL A 135 13.80 -16.97 9.82
C VAL A 135 12.63 -16.13 10.35
N PRO A 136 11.89 -16.62 11.38
CA PRO A 136 10.68 -15.96 11.86
C PRO A 136 10.87 -14.48 12.21
N LEU A 137 11.94 -14.12 12.93
CA LEU A 137 12.23 -12.74 13.33
C LEU A 137 12.35 -11.81 12.11
N HIS A 138 13.12 -12.18 11.08
CA HIS A 138 13.36 -11.28 9.95
C HIS A 138 12.09 -11.12 9.10
N CYS A 139 11.35 -12.22 8.88
CA CYS A 139 10.06 -12.19 8.18
C CYS A 139 9.04 -11.33 8.95
N PHE A 140 9.04 -11.44 10.29
CA PHE A 140 8.23 -10.60 11.16
C PHE A 140 8.60 -9.12 11.02
N LEU A 141 9.88 -8.75 11.07
CA LEU A 141 10.31 -7.35 11.04
C LEU A 141 9.93 -6.65 9.73
N VAL A 142 10.11 -7.29 8.57
CA VAL A 142 9.68 -6.71 7.29
C VAL A 142 8.15 -6.56 7.23
N THR A 143 7.41 -7.54 7.75
CA THR A 143 5.94 -7.51 7.84
C THR A 143 5.46 -6.37 8.74
N TYR A 144 6.00 -6.29 9.95
CA TYR A 144 5.65 -5.30 10.96
C TYR A 144 5.84 -3.88 10.44
N ARG A 145 6.96 -3.63 9.76
CA ARG A 145 7.25 -2.33 9.14
C ARG A 145 6.28 -1.98 8.02
N GLY A 146 5.94 -2.96 7.17
CA GLY A 146 4.98 -2.80 6.09
C GLY A 146 3.57 -2.47 6.60
N VAL A 147 3.08 -3.22 7.59
CA VAL A 147 1.76 -2.98 8.22
C VAL A 147 1.71 -1.60 8.90
N ALA A 148 2.78 -1.20 9.60
CA ALA A 148 2.87 0.12 10.22
C ALA A 148 2.77 1.25 9.18
N LYS A 149 3.44 1.13 8.03
CA LYS A 149 3.32 2.08 6.92
C LYS A 149 1.93 2.09 6.32
N GLU A 150 1.29 0.94 6.20
CA GLU A 150 -0.03 0.87 5.58
C GLU A 150 -1.08 1.55 6.46
N LEU A 151 -1.07 1.30 7.77
CA LEU A 151 -1.88 2.05 8.73
C LEU A 151 -1.65 3.56 8.66
N PHE A 152 -0.38 3.98 8.55
CA PHE A 152 -0.05 5.40 8.40
C PHE A 152 -0.61 5.99 7.10
N SER A 153 -0.58 5.22 6.01
CA SER A 153 -1.12 5.60 4.70
C SER A 153 -2.65 5.69 4.72
N LYS A 154 -3.34 4.76 5.39
CA LYS A 154 -4.80 4.79 5.56
C LYS A 154 -5.26 5.94 6.45
N ALA A 155 -4.47 6.32 7.46
CA ALA A 155 -4.75 7.52 8.25
C ALA A 155 -4.64 8.81 7.42
N TYR A 156 -3.72 8.87 6.46
CA TYR A 156 -3.65 9.94 5.47
C TYR A 156 -4.84 9.92 4.51
N ALA A 157 -5.22 8.74 4.02
CA ALA A 157 -6.38 8.56 3.13
C ALA A 157 -7.69 9.00 3.80
N SER A 158 -7.92 8.67 5.09
CA SER A 158 -9.08 9.13 5.85
C SER A 158 -9.26 10.66 5.80
N LYS A 159 -8.17 11.41 6.01
CA LYS A 159 -8.19 12.88 5.94
C LYS A 159 -8.48 13.37 4.53
N THR A 160 -7.95 12.67 3.53
CA THR A 160 -8.17 12.98 2.10
C THR A 160 -9.62 12.78 1.70
N PHE A 161 -10.24 11.66 2.07
CA PHE A 161 -11.65 11.39 1.75
C PHE A 161 -12.61 12.32 2.49
N ASP A 162 -12.29 12.72 3.73
CA ASP A 162 -13.10 13.74 4.41
C ASP A 162 -12.97 15.12 3.72
N PHE A 163 -11.75 15.50 3.32
CA PHE A 163 -11.52 16.72 2.55
C PHE A 163 -12.20 16.71 1.17
N MET A 164 -12.27 15.56 0.51
CA MET A 164 -12.93 15.38 -0.79
C MET A 164 -14.39 15.87 -0.77
N LYS A 165 -15.09 15.73 0.37
CA LYS A 165 -16.45 16.25 0.56
C LYS A 165 -16.56 17.76 0.37
N THR A 166 -15.47 18.51 0.51
CA THR A 166 -15.47 19.97 0.33
C THR A 166 -15.31 20.39 -1.14
N LEU A 167 -14.95 19.47 -2.03
CA LEU A 167 -14.72 19.73 -3.45
C LEU A 167 -16.01 19.89 -4.26
N ASP A 168 -17.17 19.71 -3.60
CA ASP A 168 -18.49 19.90 -4.18
C ASP A 168 -18.98 21.37 -4.17
N ARG A 169 -18.23 22.27 -3.52
CA ARG A 169 -18.49 23.71 -3.52
C ARG A 169 -18.48 24.28 -4.94
N GLY A 170 -19.48 25.11 -5.24
CA GLY A 170 -19.64 25.72 -6.55
C GLY A 170 -20.02 24.74 -7.66
N LYS A 171 -20.41 23.51 -7.32
CA LYS A 171 -20.90 22.50 -8.26
C LYS A 171 -22.43 22.42 -8.23
N ASN A 172 -23.03 22.03 -9.34
CA ASN A 172 -24.46 21.72 -9.38
C ASN A 172 -24.81 20.48 -8.53
N LEU A 173 -26.10 20.31 -8.22
CA LEU A 173 -26.57 19.22 -7.36
C LEU A 173 -26.12 17.82 -7.80
N LEU A 174 -26.11 17.52 -9.10
CA LEU A 174 -25.71 16.20 -9.61
C LEU A 174 -24.24 15.90 -9.25
N HIS A 175 -23.35 16.85 -9.51
CA HIS A 175 -21.94 16.72 -9.14
C HIS A 175 -21.74 16.69 -7.62
N GLN A 176 -22.50 17.46 -6.85
CA GLN A 176 -22.42 17.41 -5.38
C GLN A 176 -22.77 16.01 -4.85
N VAL A 177 -23.87 15.42 -5.34
CA VAL A 177 -24.28 14.07 -4.95
C VAL A 177 -23.21 13.05 -5.33
N ALA A 178 -22.65 13.13 -6.53
CA ALA A 178 -21.60 12.21 -6.99
C ALA A 178 -20.33 12.30 -6.12
N ILE A 179 -19.86 13.52 -5.81
CA ILE A 179 -18.67 13.74 -4.96
C ILE A 179 -18.91 13.21 -3.54
N GLN A 180 -20.07 13.51 -2.95
CA GLN A 180 -20.42 13.02 -1.60
C GLN A 180 -20.54 11.50 -1.56
N ALA A 181 -21.15 10.88 -2.57
CA ALA A 181 -21.27 9.42 -2.66
C ALA A 181 -19.91 8.74 -2.79
N ALA A 182 -19.03 9.27 -3.65
CA ALA A 182 -17.66 8.76 -3.79
C ALA A 182 -16.85 8.92 -2.50
N ALA A 183 -16.85 10.12 -1.90
CA ALA A 183 -16.14 10.39 -0.64
C ALA A 183 -16.66 9.50 0.51
N SER A 184 -17.97 9.26 0.58
CA SER A 184 -18.55 8.34 1.57
C SER A 184 -18.13 6.90 1.32
N THR A 185 -18.17 6.43 0.07
CA THR A 185 -17.80 5.05 -0.29
C THR A 185 -16.34 4.77 0.03
N PHE A 186 -15.43 5.65 -0.42
CA PHE A 186 -14.01 5.51 -0.10
C PHE A 186 -13.73 5.64 1.40
N GLY A 187 -14.41 6.57 2.08
CA GLY A 187 -14.30 6.74 3.53
C GLY A 187 -14.71 5.49 4.30
N THR A 188 -15.86 4.88 3.95
CA THR A 188 -16.36 3.66 4.59
C THR A 188 -15.42 2.47 4.32
N ASN A 189 -15.02 2.25 3.07
CA ASN A 189 -14.11 1.15 2.73
C ASN A 189 -12.76 1.30 3.44
N ASN A 190 -12.22 2.52 3.48
CA ASN A 190 -10.97 2.80 4.20
C ASN A 190 -11.11 2.57 5.71
N ALA A 191 -12.27 2.89 6.31
CA ALA A 191 -12.52 2.62 7.73
C ALA A 191 -12.57 1.12 8.05
N LEU A 192 -13.15 0.30 7.16
CA LEU A 192 -13.10 -1.17 7.28
C LEU A 192 -11.64 -1.66 7.23
N THR A 193 -10.87 -1.24 6.22
CA THR A 193 -9.45 -1.60 6.11
C THR A 193 -8.64 -1.15 7.33
N VAL A 194 -8.88 0.05 7.88
CA VAL A 194 -8.20 0.52 9.09
C VAL A 194 -8.49 -0.41 10.26
N ARG A 195 -9.75 -0.81 10.47
CA ARG A 195 -10.13 -1.73 11.55
C ARG A 195 -9.42 -3.07 11.42
N ASP A 196 -9.40 -3.64 10.22
CA ASP A 196 -8.73 -4.92 9.95
C ASP A 196 -7.23 -4.82 10.24
N LEU A 197 -6.59 -3.77 9.72
CA LEU A 197 -5.16 -3.54 9.92
C LEU A 197 -4.80 -3.25 11.38
N GLU A 198 -5.68 -2.59 12.15
CA GLU A 198 -5.50 -2.39 13.60
C GLU A 198 -5.57 -3.72 14.35
N SER A 199 -6.50 -4.62 13.96
CA SER A 199 -6.60 -5.98 14.51
C SER A 199 -5.34 -6.80 14.22
N ILE A 200 -4.88 -6.78 12.96
CA ILE A 200 -3.63 -7.44 12.53
C ILE A 200 -2.44 -6.86 13.30
N LYS A 201 -2.34 -5.53 13.36
CA LYS A 201 -1.25 -4.84 14.05
C LYS A 201 -1.21 -5.14 15.54
N SER A 202 -2.36 -5.28 16.20
CA SER A 202 -2.45 -5.68 17.61
C SER A 202 -1.83 -7.07 17.87
N LYS A 203 -2.05 -8.03 16.96
CA LYS A 203 -1.42 -9.35 17.03
C LYS A 203 0.08 -9.27 16.79
N LEU A 204 0.51 -8.49 15.81
CA LEU A 204 1.93 -8.25 15.57
C LEU A 204 2.62 -7.51 16.74
N ASP A 205 1.91 -6.62 17.42
CA ASP A 205 2.37 -5.95 18.65
C ASP A 205 2.55 -6.93 19.80
N THR A 206 1.64 -7.88 19.92
CA THR A 206 1.77 -8.97 20.90
C THR A 206 3.01 -9.82 20.62
N MET A 207 3.25 -10.19 19.36
CA MET A 207 4.47 -10.91 18.94
C MET A 207 5.73 -10.09 19.22
N LEU A 208 5.69 -8.77 19.00
CA LEU A 208 6.81 -7.87 19.26
C LEU A 208 7.18 -7.83 20.75
N THR A 209 6.18 -7.70 21.63
CA THR A 209 6.42 -7.57 23.08
C THR A 209 6.80 -8.90 23.71
N SER A 210 6.19 -10.01 23.29
CA SER A 210 6.53 -11.35 23.76
C SER A 210 7.84 -11.88 23.19
N LYS A 211 8.31 -11.29 22.07
CA LYS A 211 9.43 -11.77 21.25
C LYS A 211 9.20 -13.19 20.71
N ASP A 212 7.94 -13.58 20.55
CA ASP A 212 7.52 -14.83 19.93
C ASP A 212 6.93 -14.54 18.55
N TYR A 213 7.66 -14.93 17.52
CA TYR A 213 7.31 -14.71 16.11
C TYR A 213 6.78 -15.98 15.43
N SER A 214 6.61 -17.08 16.17
CA SER A 214 6.19 -18.38 15.63
C SER A 214 4.77 -18.37 15.04
N GLY A 215 3.93 -17.42 15.47
CA GLY A 215 2.58 -17.27 14.95
C GLY A 215 2.49 -16.65 13.55
N LEU A 216 3.60 -16.17 12.96
CA LEU A 216 3.58 -15.61 11.61
C LEU A 216 3.87 -16.70 10.57
N SER A 217 2.96 -16.90 9.62
CA SER A 217 3.19 -17.73 8.44
C SER A 217 3.85 -16.92 7.33
N TYR A 218 4.69 -17.56 6.53
CA TYR A 218 5.39 -16.89 5.43
C TYR A 218 5.86 -17.84 4.31
N ALA A 219 6.05 -17.28 3.12
CA ALA A 219 6.77 -17.84 1.99
C ALA A 219 7.87 -16.85 1.57
N VAL A 220 9.12 -17.31 1.55
CA VAL A 220 10.29 -16.55 1.13
C VAL A 220 10.76 -17.08 -0.22
N PHE A 221 10.75 -16.22 -1.23
CA PHE A 221 11.31 -16.48 -2.55
C PHE A 221 12.68 -15.80 -2.63
N THR A 222 13.74 -16.60 -2.76
CA THR A 222 15.10 -16.10 -2.96
C THR A 222 15.39 -15.99 -4.45
N LEU A 223 15.84 -14.81 -4.87
CA LEU A 223 16.20 -14.49 -6.25
C LEU A 223 17.73 -14.44 -6.40
N ASP A 224 18.22 -14.79 -7.59
CA ASP A 224 19.66 -14.78 -7.91
C ASP A 224 20.29 -13.38 -8.04
N SER A 225 19.47 -12.33 -8.16
CA SER A 225 19.91 -10.93 -8.13
C SER A 225 18.84 -10.02 -7.50
N PRO A 226 19.15 -8.75 -7.19
CA PRO A 226 18.17 -7.80 -6.67
C PRO A 226 16.99 -7.64 -7.66
N PRO A 227 15.73 -7.69 -7.20
CA PRO A 227 14.57 -7.50 -8.07
C PRO A 227 14.53 -6.04 -8.55
N PRO A 228 14.21 -5.78 -9.83
CA PRO A 228 14.14 -4.42 -10.34
C PRO A 228 12.93 -3.64 -9.80
N ILE A 229 11.99 -4.33 -9.14
CA ILE A 229 10.83 -3.76 -8.47
C ILE A 229 10.85 -4.17 -7.00
N MET A 230 10.93 -3.18 -6.12
CA MET A 230 10.96 -3.36 -4.66
C MET A 230 9.84 -2.57 -4.02
N GLY A 231 9.22 -3.12 -2.99
CA GLY A 231 8.04 -2.53 -2.39
C GLY A 231 7.61 -3.22 -1.12
N SER A 232 6.68 -2.59 -0.41
CA SER A 232 6.11 -3.12 0.82
C SER A 232 4.66 -2.69 0.94
N ALA A 233 3.78 -3.67 1.12
CA ALA A 233 2.36 -3.48 1.34
C ALA A 233 1.74 -4.66 2.09
N ILE A 234 0.52 -4.47 2.56
CA ILE A 234 -0.39 -5.52 3.01
C ILE A 234 -1.72 -5.32 2.32
N VAL A 235 -2.27 -6.39 1.75
CA VAL A 235 -3.43 -6.33 0.86
C VAL A 235 -4.36 -7.50 1.12
N GLY A 236 -5.66 -7.31 0.87
CA GLY A 236 -6.62 -8.39 0.72
C GLY A 236 -6.69 -8.77 -0.75
N PRO A 237 -6.01 -9.84 -1.21
CA PRO A 237 -5.95 -10.17 -2.64
C PRO A 237 -7.35 -10.53 -3.15
N THR A 238 -7.78 -9.92 -4.25
CA THR A 238 -9.11 -10.15 -4.85
C THR A 238 -9.09 -11.18 -5.96
N PHE A 239 -7.92 -11.45 -6.55
CA PHE A 239 -7.70 -12.43 -7.61
C PHE A 239 -6.48 -13.30 -7.30
N ASP A 240 -6.45 -14.51 -7.87
CA ASP A 240 -5.35 -15.46 -7.76
C ASP A 240 -4.47 -15.47 -9.03
N PHE A 241 -3.48 -16.37 -9.12
CA PHE A 241 -2.55 -16.41 -10.26
C PHE A 241 -3.17 -16.90 -11.59
N ASN A 242 -4.46 -17.22 -11.63
CA ASN A 242 -5.23 -17.37 -12.88
C ASN A 242 -5.93 -16.08 -13.31
N GLY A 243 -6.06 -15.10 -12.42
CA GLY A 243 -7.02 -14.01 -12.56
C GLY A 243 -8.40 -14.32 -11.99
N ASP A 244 -8.64 -15.56 -11.56
CA ASP A 244 -9.87 -15.97 -10.89
C ASP A 244 -10.01 -15.28 -9.53
N LYS A 245 -11.25 -15.06 -9.09
CA LYS A 245 -11.54 -14.49 -7.76
C LYS A 245 -10.85 -15.31 -6.65
N ALA A 246 -10.02 -14.65 -5.83
CA ALA A 246 -9.30 -15.28 -4.73
C ALA A 246 -10.19 -15.49 -3.51
N GLN A 247 -11.02 -14.49 -3.20
CA GLN A 247 -11.93 -14.45 -2.06
C GLN A 247 -13.03 -13.39 -2.28
N ASP A 248 -14.06 -13.43 -1.45
CA ASP A 248 -15.10 -12.41 -1.42
C ASP A 248 -14.72 -11.28 -0.45
N ILE A 249 -14.87 -10.03 -0.91
CA ILE A 249 -14.67 -8.85 -0.06
C ILE A 249 -16.04 -8.36 0.40
N SER A 250 -16.22 -8.28 1.72
CA SER A 250 -17.47 -7.84 2.34
C SER A 250 -17.38 -6.39 2.80
N ASN A 251 -18.52 -5.69 2.80
CA ASN A 251 -18.68 -4.42 3.50
C ASN A 251 -19.23 -4.61 4.93
N ASP A 252 -19.45 -5.87 5.33
CA ASP A 252 -19.85 -6.24 6.69
C ASP A 252 -18.63 -6.07 7.63
N PRO A 253 -18.74 -5.24 8.68
CA PRO A 253 -17.66 -5.00 9.63
C PRO A 253 -17.19 -6.25 10.40
N ASP A 254 -18.01 -7.30 10.45
CA ASP A 254 -17.73 -8.54 11.17
C ASP A 254 -17.09 -9.63 10.29
N ILE A 255 -17.00 -9.39 8.98
CA ILE A 255 -16.41 -10.32 8.01
C ILE A 255 -15.10 -9.72 7.46
N MET A 256 -13.99 -10.06 8.11
CA MET A 256 -12.64 -9.66 7.69
C MET A 256 -12.13 -10.57 6.56
N PRO A 257 -11.66 -10.02 5.41
CA PRO A 257 -11.02 -10.82 4.37
C PRO A 257 -9.64 -11.33 4.82
N ASP A 258 -9.09 -12.28 4.09
CA ASP A 258 -7.71 -12.72 4.27
C ASP A 258 -6.74 -11.64 3.76
N TYR A 259 -5.77 -11.28 4.59
CA TYR A 259 -4.71 -10.35 4.24
C TYR A 259 -3.36 -11.05 4.07
N ILE A 260 -2.58 -10.58 3.10
CA ILE A 260 -1.21 -10.98 2.85
C ILE A 260 -0.30 -9.75 2.79
N ALA A 261 0.78 -9.76 3.56
CA ALA A 261 1.85 -8.79 3.45
C ALA A 261 2.82 -9.23 2.35
N ILE A 262 3.24 -8.29 1.51
CA ILE A 262 4.11 -8.50 0.36
C ILE A 262 5.30 -7.54 0.49
N ASN A 263 6.50 -8.10 0.60
CA ASN A 263 7.72 -7.32 0.75
C ASN A 263 8.77 -7.79 -0.28
N SER A 264 9.21 -6.89 -1.16
CA SER A 264 10.27 -7.12 -2.14
C SER A 264 11.45 -6.20 -1.85
N PHE A 265 12.64 -6.78 -1.66
CA PHE A 265 13.85 -6.08 -1.24
C PHE A 265 15.11 -6.86 -1.63
N SER A 266 16.30 -6.30 -1.38
CA SER A 266 17.58 -7.00 -1.57
C SER A 266 18.44 -7.02 -0.33
N SER A 267 19.29 -8.04 -0.25
CA SER A 267 20.30 -8.23 0.79
C SER A 267 21.44 -9.07 0.22
N GLU A 268 22.70 -8.65 0.42
CA GLU A 268 23.90 -9.33 -0.09
C GLU A 268 23.82 -9.72 -1.58
N ASP A 269 23.52 -8.75 -2.45
CA ASP A 269 23.40 -8.92 -3.91
C ASP A 269 22.34 -9.94 -4.37
N LYS A 270 21.52 -10.46 -3.45
CA LYS A 270 20.37 -11.30 -3.74
C LYS A 270 19.08 -10.54 -3.57
N GLY A 271 18.05 -11.04 -4.24
CA GLY A 271 16.68 -10.57 -4.10
C GLY A 271 15.85 -11.43 -3.17
N TYR A 272 14.90 -10.83 -2.49
CA TYR A 272 13.93 -11.53 -1.66
C TYR A 272 12.54 -10.98 -1.90
N ILE A 273 11.58 -11.89 -2.09
CA ILE A 273 10.15 -11.57 -1.98
C ILE A 273 9.61 -12.39 -0.81
N VAL A 274 9.04 -11.71 0.17
CA VAL A 274 8.44 -12.31 1.37
C VAL A 274 6.96 -12.06 1.34
N LEU A 275 6.19 -13.15 1.24
CA LEU A 275 4.74 -13.16 1.40
C LEU A 275 4.44 -13.69 2.80
N SER A 276 3.74 -12.94 3.64
CA SER A 276 3.49 -13.32 5.04
C SER A 276 2.07 -13.01 5.49
N TRP A 277 1.55 -13.80 6.42
CA TRP A 277 0.17 -13.69 6.90
C TRP A 277 0.02 -14.28 8.31
N LEU A 278 -1.01 -13.84 9.03
CA LEU A 278 -1.41 -14.45 10.29
C LEU A 278 -2.24 -15.71 10.04
N PRO A 279 -2.29 -16.69 10.97
CA PRO A 279 -2.89 -18.01 10.72
C PRO A 279 -4.37 -17.94 10.33
N GLU A 280 -5.13 -16.96 10.83
CA GLU A 280 -6.52 -16.74 10.43
C GLU A 280 -6.69 -16.37 8.95
N HIS A 281 -5.65 -15.84 8.30
CA HIS A 281 -5.66 -15.47 6.88
C HIS A 281 -5.16 -16.60 5.96
N ALA A 282 -4.99 -17.82 6.50
CA ALA A 282 -4.33 -18.90 5.80
C ALA A 282 -5.13 -19.48 4.61
N LYS A 283 -6.46 -19.31 4.57
CA LYS A 283 -7.30 -19.94 3.54
C LYS A 283 -6.89 -19.46 2.14
N THR A 284 -6.88 -18.15 1.92
CA THR A 284 -6.52 -17.54 0.65
C THR A 284 -5.01 -17.55 0.44
N CYS A 285 -4.23 -17.23 1.48
CA CYS A 285 -2.77 -17.18 1.35
C CYS A 285 -2.17 -18.54 1.00
N ARG A 286 -2.57 -19.63 1.66
CA ARG A 286 -2.07 -20.98 1.31
C ARG A 286 -2.54 -21.43 -0.07
N LYS A 287 -3.76 -21.06 -0.49
CA LYS A 287 -4.23 -21.30 -1.86
C LYS A 287 -3.29 -20.65 -2.88
N LEU A 288 -2.93 -19.39 -2.67
CA LEU A 288 -2.02 -18.64 -3.55
C LEU A 288 -0.62 -19.28 -3.61
N ILE A 289 -0.03 -19.62 -2.45
CA ILE A 289 1.31 -20.24 -2.42
C ILE A 289 1.28 -21.63 -3.07
N LYS A 290 0.26 -22.44 -2.76
CA LYS A 290 0.11 -23.76 -3.38
C LYS A 290 -0.04 -23.65 -4.89
N GLN A 291 -0.88 -22.73 -5.37
CA GLN A 291 -1.06 -22.48 -6.79
C GLN A 291 0.25 -22.07 -7.47
N PHE A 292 1.04 -21.21 -6.82
CA PHE A 292 2.35 -20.79 -7.31
C PHE A 292 3.30 -21.99 -7.51
N LEU A 293 3.37 -22.87 -6.50
CA LEU A 293 4.23 -24.05 -6.49
C LEU A 293 3.78 -25.09 -7.52
N ASP A 294 2.49 -25.45 -7.52
CA ASP A 294 1.93 -26.48 -8.39
C ASP A 294 2.10 -26.11 -9.88
N LYS A 295 1.97 -24.82 -10.20
CA LYS A 295 2.14 -24.31 -11.57
C LYS A 295 3.57 -23.94 -11.94
N LYS A 296 4.51 -23.99 -10.99
CA LYS A 296 5.91 -23.59 -11.20
C LYS A 296 6.04 -22.18 -11.75
N LEU A 297 5.28 -21.24 -11.17
CA LEU A 297 5.31 -19.84 -11.55
C LEU A 297 6.69 -19.22 -11.29
N THR A 298 6.96 -18.08 -11.94
CA THR A 298 8.29 -17.48 -12.00
C THR A 298 8.35 -16.14 -11.25
N GLY A 299 9.54 -15.53 -11.24
CA GLY A 299 9.70 -14.16 -10.73
C GLY A 299 8.82 -13.15 -11.48
N ASP A 300 8.56 -13.36 -12.77
CA ASP A 300 7.66 -12.51 -13.57
C ASP A 300 6.21 -12.56 -13.05
N SER A 301 5.74 -13.75 -12.63
CA SER A 301 4.41 -13.90 -12.02
C SER A 301 4.31 -13.13 -10.69
N LEU A 302 5.36 -13.17 -9.87
CA LEU A 302 5.42 -12.36 -8.64
C LEU A 302 5.48 -10.86 -8.96
N ALA A 303 6.21 -10.46 -10.00
CA ALA A 303 6.30 -9.07 -10.42
C ALA A 303 4.94 -8.53 -10.87
N ALA A 304 4.22 -9.25 -11.73
CA ALA A 304 2.87 -8.87 -12.15
C ALA A 304 1.91 -8.79 -10.95
N PHE A 305 1.94 -9.79 -10.07
CA PHE A 305 1.14 -9.81 -8.83
C PHE A 305 1.43 -8.59 -7.93
N MET A 306 2.71 -8.24 -7.76
CA MET A 306 3.11 -7.06 -7.00
C MET A 306 2.65 -5.76 -7.66
N ILE A 307 2.87 -5.60 -8.96
CA ILE A 307 2.49 -4.36 -9.68
C ILE A 307 0.98 -4.11 -9.60
N LEU A 308 0.17 -5.17 -9.72
CA LEU A 308 -1.29 -5.07 -9.68
C LEU A 308 -1.86 -4.81 -8.28
N LEU A 309 -1.17 -5.23 -7.22
CA LEU A 309 -1.68 -5.15 -5.85
C LEU A 309 -1.03 -4.06 -4.99
N ILE A 310 0.18 -3.62 -5.34
CA ILE A 310 0.98 -2.73 -4.50
C ILE A 310 1.02 -1.35 -5.13
N GLU A 311 0.72 -0.31 -4.36
CA GLU A 311 0.96 1.08 -4.78
C GLU A 311 2.34 1.58 -4.34
N ASN A 312 2.84 1.09 -3.19
CA ASN A 312 4.12 1.49 -2.61
C ASN A 312 5.27 0.60 -3.11
N PHE A 313 5.54 0.67 -4.40
CA PHE A 313 6.72 0.08 -5.02
C PHE A 313 7.57 1.11 -5.75
N TYR A 314 8.81 0.73 -5.97
CA TYR A 314 9.86 1.51 -6.61
C TYR A 314 10.52 0.65 -7.67
N MET A 315 10.80 1.24 -8.82
CA MET A 315 11.40 0.54 -9.95
C MET A 315 12.78 1.08 -10.26
N SER A 316 13.66 0.18 -10.72
CA SER A 316 14.96 0.56 -11.25
C SER A 316 14.81 1.38 -12.53
N PRO A 317 15.39 2.60 -12.61
CA PRO A 317 15.40 3.37 -13.85
C PRO A 317 16.14 2.64 -14.99
N SER A 318 17.18 1.89 -14.65
CA SER A 318 17.98 1.13 -15.63
C SER A 318 17.18 -0.03 -16.22
N TRP A 319 16.48 -0.81 -15.38
CA TRP A 319 15.57 -1.87 -15.85
C TRP A 319 14.44 -1.28 -16.69
N TRP A 320 13.79 -0.21 -16.22
CA TRP A 320 12.72 0.42 -16.97
C TRP A 320 13.16 0.87 -18.36
N ALA A 321 14.34 1.49 -18.47
CA ALA A 321 14.91 1.95 -19.72
C ALA A 321 15.38 0.80 -20.64
N SER A 322 15.63 -0.40 -20.10
CA SER A 322 16.02 -1.56 -20.90
C SER A 322 14.83 -2.30 -21.51
N LEU A 323 13.60 -2.05 -21.03
CA LEU A 323 12.38 -2.64 -21.59
C LEU A 323 12.01 -1.93 -22.90
N ASP A 324 11.53 -2.71 -23.87
CA ASP A 324 10.93 -2.15 -25.09
C ASP A 324 9.59 -1.43 -24.79
N SER A 325 9.07 -0.71 -25.80
CA SER A 325 7.85 0.07 -25.67
C SER A 325 6.62 -0.77 -25.32
N ASP A 326 6.57 -2.02 -25.76
CA ASP A 326 5.41 -2.89 -25.57
C ASP A 326 5.38 -3.41 -24.13
N ILE A 327 6.53 -3.83 -23.59
CA ILE A 327 6.64 -4.25 -22.19
C ILE A 327 6.46 -3.06 -21.25
N GLN A 328 7.00 -1.88 -21.58
CA GLN A 328 6.69 -0.66 -20.83
C GLN A 328 5.18 -0.33 -20.87
N GLY A 329 4.54 -0.52 -22.03
CA GLY A 329 3.09 -0.39 -22.18
C GLY A 329 2.32 -1.36 -21.30
N LEU A 330 2.74 -2.63 -21.24
CA LEU A 330 2.17 -3.64 -20.36
C LEU A 330 2.31 -3.21 -18.89
N VAL A 331 3.50 -2.90 -18.40
CA VAL A 331 3.72 -2.49 -17.00
C VAL A 331 2.91 -1.26 -16.65
N LYS A 332 2.81 -0.28 -17.55
CA LYS A 332 1.92 0.90 -17.41
C LYS A 332 0.47 0.48 -17.23
N SER A 333 -0.02 -0.42 -18.09
CA SER A 333 -1.39 -0.91 -18.00
C SER A 333 -1.65 -1.61 -16.67
N LEU A 334 -0.70 -2.43 -16.18
CA LEU A 334 -0.82 -3.12 -14.89
C LEU A 334 -0.93 -2.15 -13.72
N TYR A 335 0.01 -1.20 -13.58
CA TYR A 335 -0.05 -0.30 -12.42
C TYR A 335 -1.13 0.78 -12.51
N SER A 336 -1.67 1.03 -13.71
CA SER A 336 -2.76 1.98 -13.89
C SER A 336 -4.12 1.44 -13.43
N GLN A 337 -4.22 0.12 -13.31
CA GLN A 337 -5.40 -0.53 -12.76
C GLN A 337 -5.57 -0.20 -11.27
N GLY A 338 -6.82 -0.14 -10.83
CA GLY A 338 -7.21 0.36 -9.51
C GLY A 338 -7.27 1.89 -9.42
N ILE A 339 -6.63 2.60 -10.37
CA ILE A 339 -6.64 4.08 -10.44
C ILE A 339 -7.46 4.56 -11.64
N ASP A 340 -7.09 4.14 -12.85
CA ASP A 340 -7.76 4.54 -14.10
C ASP A 340 -8.93 3.60 -14.46
N THR A 341 -8.81 2.33 -14.09
CA THR A 341 -9.77 1.26 -14.40
C THR A 341 -9.91 0.31 -13.21
N TYR A 342 -10.92 -0.56 -13.21
CA TYR A 342 -11.00 -1.65 -12.24
C TYR A 342 -9.84 -2.63 -12.45
N THR A 343 -9.31 -3.21 -11.38
CA THR A 343 -8.25 -4.22 -11.47
C THR A 343 -8.80 -5.52 -12.02
N ASP A 344 -8.42 -5.85 -13.25
CA ASP A 344 -8.78 -7.08 -13.94
C ASP A 344 -7.77 -8.17 -13.57
N GLY A 345 -8.25 -9.21 -12.88
CA GLY A 345 -7.43 -10.33 -12.45
C GLY A 345 -6.71 -11.02 -13.61
N ASP A 346 -7.32 -11.07 -14.80
CA ASP A 346 -6.73 -11.73 -15.98
C ASP A 346 -5.42 -11.06 -16.43
N SER A 347 -5.19 -9.80 -16.03
CA SER A 347 -3.97 -9.06 -16.29
C SER A 347 -2.72 -9.68 -15.67
N ILE A 348 -2.88 -10.59 -14.69
CA ILE A 348 -1.76 -11.34 -14.11
C ILE A 348 -1.14 -12.32 -15.12
N ASN A 349 -1.90 -12.76 -16.12
CA ASN A 349 -1.46 -13.67 -17.17
C ASN A 349 -0.73 -12.89 -18.26
N ILE A 350 0.44 -12.36 -17.92
CA ILE A 350 1.26 -11.59 -18.85
C ILE A 350 1.69 -12.44 -20.05
N ARG A 351 1.70 -11.84 -21.24
CA ARG A 351 2.05 -12.53 -22.50
C ARG A 351 3.52 -12.37 -22.89
N CYS A 352 4.24 -11.48 -22.22
CA CYS A 352 5.66 -11.22 -22.43
C CYS A 352 6.41 -11.24 -21.09
N PRO A 353 7.67 -11.69 -21.06
CA PRO A 353 8.46 -11.73 -19.84
C PRO A 353 8.78 -10.32 -19.33
N LEU A 354 8.77 -10.15 -18.02
CA LEU A 354 9.25 -8.92 -17.36
C LEU A 354 10.75 -8.98 -17.05
N PHE A 355 11.38 -10.12 -17.37
CA PHE A 355 12.80 -10.40 -17.11
C PHE A 355 13.15 -10.25 -15.62
N PHE A 356 12.24 -10.66 -14.75
CA PHE A 356 12.50 -10.70 -13.33
C PHE A 356 13.57 -11.76 -13.01
N PRO A 357 14.42 -11.52 -11.98
CA PRO A 357 15.44 -12.47 -11.55
C PRO A 357 14.88 -13.87 -11.26
N ARG A 358 15.71 -14.90 -11.45
CA ARG A 358 15.27 -16.29 -11.29
C ARG A 358 15.11 -16.62 -9.82
N ILE A 359 14.03 -17.32 -9.49
CA ILE A 359 13.83 -17.91 -8.16
C ILE A 359 14.78 -19.10 -8.01
N THR A 360 15.68 -19.02 -7.03
CA THR A 360 16.68 -20.05 -6.72
C THR A 360 16.26 -20.94 -5.55
N ASN A 361 15.43 -20.42 -4.65
CA ASN A 361 14.92 -21.16 -3.51
C ASN A 361 13.55 -20.61 -3.08
N ILE A 362 12.70 -21.50 -2.57
CA ILE A 362 11.42 -21.14 -1.95
C ILE A 362 11.35 -21.83 -0.59
N LEU A 363 11.18 -21.04 0.47
CA LEU A 363 11.01 -21.55 1.83
C LEU A 363 9.64 -21.14 2.36
N THR A 364 8.86 -22.09 2.86
CA THR A 364 7.54 -21.84 3.46
C THR A 364 7.51 -22.24 4.93
N TYR A 365 6.86 -21.44 5.76
CA TYR A 365 6.56 -21.78 7.15
C TYR A 365 5.09 -21.44 7.47
N PRO A 366 4.27 -22.41 7.95
CA PRO A 366 4.56 -23.84 7.95
C PRO A 366 4.78 -24.40 6.53
N MET A 367 5.26 -25.63 6.41
CA MET A 367 5.42 -26.29 5.11
C MET A 367 4.04 -26.44 4.43
N ILE A 368 3.95 -26.08 3.13
CA ILE A 368 2.71 -26.07 2.35
C ILE A 368 2.68 -27.22 1.35
#